data_AF-D8PQ57-F1
#
_entry.id   AF-D8PQ57-F1
#
_cell.length_a   1.000
_cell.length_b   1.000
_cell.length_c   1.000
_cell.angle_alpha   90.00
_cell.angle_beta   90.00
_cell.angle_gamma   90.00
#
_symmetry.space_group_name_H-M   'P 1'
#
loop_
_entity.id
_entity.type
_entity.pdbx_description
1 polymer ?
#
loop_
_entity_poly.entity_id
_entity_poly.type
_entity_poly.pdbx_seq_one_letter_code
_entity_poly.pdbx_strand_id
1 'polypeptide(L)'
;MTVPQAQERDPSPTLDLTLLLLVRAMDALVQNVVFHRSGSAHVKAELERKGSRDWVGDDLTERLIKEKERATAVKRRRLTTRIDALVFWACSARIMWCFFYAPHRLPGAYVHWISKLANVDQRLLDALKLLGTGEWSYLRGTDQNILTSYASDLGLPASWGDPHILPAFGGPTADRVWSKIGVEGRSGIGGLPCELVHGDVGVGGSCHGNAAVRLMHAFAAAVAMYIPVHFAPILLTRPKTLLRPQLVLRAILGAMRSSLFLSSFVSLFFYSVCFTRTLVLARALPFISFDYWDGPYGDILMGCLMCGSSIWIEQGKRRGEMALYVLPRALRASLPHRWLRRGGRSVTLTEGAALILSMAGLLTAGVHHPDSLRGLSRWALAFMLNGPYAGFWKRRREVNTSPSTTPLPRTPLSRAMDGGAESPST
;
A
#
# COMPACT_ATOMS: atom_id res chain seq x y z
N MET A 1 38.45 25.62 -15.91
CA MET A 1 37.50 26.32 -15.01
C MET A 1 36.69 25.27 -14.28
N THR A 2 37.06 24.97 -13.04
CA THR A 2 36.33 24.08 -12.14
C THR A 2 35.05 24.79 -11.69
N VAL A 3 33.89 24.28 -12.10
CA VAL A 3 32.60 24.74 -11.56
C VAL A 3 32.65 24.46 -10.05
N PRO A 4 32.47 25.46 -9.17
CA PRO A 4 32.45 25.21 -7.74
C PRO A 4 31.31 24.23 -7.45
N GLN A 5 31.63 23.09 -6.84
CA GLN A 5 30.62 22.15 -6.36
C GLN A 5 29.73 22.90 -5.38
N ALA A 6 28.52 23.27 -5.83
CA ALA A 6 27.53 23.91 -4.99
C ALA A 6 27.27 22.96 -3.82
N GLN A 7 27.56 23.42 -2.60
CA GLN A 7 27.42 22.67 -1.36
C GLN A 7 26.00 22.09 -1.28
N GLU A 8 25.88 20.80 -1.57
CA GLU A 8 24.61 20.13 -1.71
C GLU A 8 23.99 19.93 -0.33
N ARG A 9 22.91 20.68 -0.03
CA ARG A 9 22.23 20.61 1.28
C ARG A 9 21.25 19.44 1.32
N ASP A 10 21.01 18.94 2.53
CA ASP A 10 19.91 18.01 2.75
C ASP A 10 18.56 18.68 2.46
N PRO A 11 17.56 17.92 1.96
CA PRO A 11 16.21 18.43 1.77
C PRO A 11 15.63 18.99 3.07
N SER A 12 14.72 19.96 2.96
CA SER A 12 14.06 20.56 4.13
C SER A 12 13.39 19.50 5.02
N PRO A 13 13.49 19.63 6.35
CA PRO A 13 12.90 18.68 7.29
C PRO A 13 11.37 18.70 7.27
N THR A 14 10.77 19.79 6.79
CA THR A 14 9.33 20.00 6.69
C THR A 14 8.71 19.41 5.41
N LEU A 15 9.53 18.99 4.44
CA LEU A 15 9.04 18.58 3.12
C LEU A 15 8.07 17.40 3.20
N ASP A 16 8.37 16.40 4.02
CA ASP A 16 7.54 15.20 4.15
C ASP A 16 6.16 15.53 4.74
N LEU A 17 6.11 16.46 5.70
CA LEU A 17 4.85 16.96 6.26
C LEU A 17 4.07 17.77 5.21
N THR A 18 4.76 18.66 4.47
CA THR A 18 4.15 19.45 3.40
C THR A 18 3.52 18.56 2.34
N LEU A 19 4.23 17.53 1.88
CA LEU A 19 3.71 16.57 0.89
C LEU A 19 2.55 15.74 1.45
N LEU A 20 2.60 15.34 2.72
CA LEU A 20 1.50 14.63 3.36
C LEU A 20 0.23 15.49 3.40
N LEU A 21 0.34 16.75 3.82
CA LEU A 21 -0.79 17.67 3.87
C LEU A 21 -1.33 17.98 2.47
N LEU A 22 -0.44 18.18 1.49
CA LEU A 22 -0.80 18.38 0.09
C LEU A 22 -1.62 17.23 -0.46
N VAL A 23 -1.16 15.99 -0.25
CA VAL A 23 -1.89 14.80 -0.69
C VAL A 23 -3.27 14.71 -0.04
N ARG A 24 -3.37 15.01 1.26
CA ARG A 24 -4.65 14.97 1.97
C ARG A 24 -5.60 16.08 1.52
N ALA A 25 -5.08 17.28 1.23
CA ALA A 25 -5.86 18.39 0.68
C ALA A 25 -6.37 18.07 -0.73
N MET A 26 -5.51 17.52 -1.60
CA MET A 26 -5.89 17.07 -2.93
C MET A 26 -6.96 15.97 -2.88
N ASP A 27 -6.82 15.00 -1.96
CA ASP A 27 -7.85 13.97 -1.77
C ASP A 27 -9.20 14.61 -1.38
N ALA A 28 -9.22 15.49 -0.39
CA ALA A 28 -10.44 16.18 0.04
C ALA A 28 -11.10 16.95 -1.12
N LEU A 29 -10.29 17.64 -1.92
CA LEU A 29 -10.76 18.37 -3.09
C LEU A 29 -11.33 17.42 -4.16
N VAL A 30 -10.65 16.31 -4.46
CA VAL A 30 -11.14 15.28 -5.40
C VAL A 30 -12.45 14.66 -4.87
N GLN A 31 -12.51 14.33 -3.58
CA GLN A 31 -13.74 13.82 -2.96
C GLN A 31 -14.89 14.82 -3.09
N ASN A 32 -14.62 16.12 -2.88
CA ASN A 32 -15.65 17.15 -2.99
C ASN A 32 -16.10 17.38 -4.45
N VAL A 33 -15.16 17.63 -5.37
CA VAL A 33 -15.47 17.98 -6.78
C VAL A 33 -16.11 16.82 -7.52
N VAL A 34 -15.52 15.62 -7.42
CA VAL A 34 -15.97 14.46 -8.19
C VAL A 34 -17.24 13.85 -7.59
N PHE A 35 -17.42 13.89 -6.27
CA PHE A 35 -18.45 13.09 -5.60
C PHE A 35 -19.57 13.89 -4.93
N HIS A 36 -19.41 15.20 -4.64
CA HIS A 36 -20.48 16.05 -4.10
C HIS A 36 -21.37 16.64 -5.20
N ARG A 37 -20.79 17.12 -6.32
CA ARG A 37 -21.56 17.76 -7.41
C ARG A 37 -22.41 16.79 -8.24
N SER A 38 -22.08 15.51 -8.25
CA SER A 38 -22.69 14.53 -9.18
C SER A 38 -23.83 13.69 -8.56
N GLY A 39 -24.06 13.80 -7.24
CA GLY A 39 -24.88 12.84 -6.51
C GLY A 39 -26.35 13.18 -6.31
N SER A 40 -26.64 14.18 -5.48
CA SER A 40 -28.01 14.42 -5.01
C SER A 40 -28.82 15.26 -6.02
N ALA A 41 -28.19 16.30 -6.60
CA ALA A 41 -28.83 17.14 -7.62
C ALA A 41 -29.17 16.37 -8.92
N HIS A 42 -28.31 15.44 -9.34
CA HIS A 42 -28.54 14.64 -10.55
C HIS A 42 -29.65 13.60 -10.35
N VAL A 43 -29.68 12.93 -9.18
CA VAL A 43 -30.74 11.98 -8.84
C VAL A 43 -32.09 12.66 -8.80
N LYS A 44 -32.18 13.85 -8.18
CA LYS A 44 -33.39 14.67 -8.12
C LYS A 44 -33.84 15.11 -9.51
N ALA A 45 -32.94 15.68 -10.31
CA ALA A 45 -33.24 16.13 -11.68
C ALA A 45 -33.59 14.99 -12.66
N GLU A 46 -33.07 13.78 -12.45
CA GLU A 46 -33.42 12.62 -13.29
C GLU A 46 -34.78 12.02 -12.88
N LEU A 47 -35.11 12.03 -11.58
CA LEU A 47 -36.43 11.61 -11.10
C LEU A 47 -37.52 12.60 -11.53
N GLU A 48 -37.25 13.91 -11.44
CA GLU A 48 -38.13 14.96 -11.97
C GLU A 48 -38.35 14.82 -13.48
N ARG A 49 -37.33 14.40 -14.24
CA ARG A 49 -37.47 14.13 -15.69
C ARG A 49 -38.27 12.88 -16.03
N LYS A 50 -38.24 11.85 -15.17
CA LYS A 50 -38.97 10.58 -15.39
C LYS A 50 -40.39 10.63 -14.80
N GLY A 51 -40.65 11.51 -13.84
CA GLY A 51 -41.93 11.67 -13.17
C GLY A 51 -42.77 12.81 -13.73
N SER A 52 -43.38 12.59 -14.90
CA SER A 52 -44.53 13.36 -15.36
C SER A 52 -45.68 12.40 -15.63
N ARG A 53 -46.40 11.98 -14.57
CA ARG A 53 -47.89 12.03 -14.53
C ARG A 53 -48.60 11.43 -13.31
N ASP A 54 -48.06 10.52 -12.52
CA ASP A 54 -48.82 9.96 -11.38
C ASP A 54 -47.97 9.85 -10.10
N TRP A 55 -48.21 10.77 -9.16
CA TRP A 55 -47.64 10.74 -7.82
C TRP A 55 -48.40 9.73 -6.94
N VAL A 56 -48.04 8.46 -7.08
CA VAL A 56 -48.44 7.41 -6.13
C VAL A 56 -47.60 7.59 -4.85
N GLY A 57 -48.18 8.24 -3.83
CA GLY A 57 -47.73 8.25 -2.44
C GLY A 57 -46.37 8.90 -2.14
N ASP A 58 -46.37 9.94 -1.31
CA ASP A 58 -45.17 10.65 -0.83
C ASP A 58 -44.10 9.69 -0.24
N ASP A 59 -44.54 8.66 0.50
CA ASP A 59 -43.67 7.62 1.09
C ASP A 59 -42.99 6.70 0.05
N LEU A 60 -43.67 6.35 -1.05
CA LEU A 60 -43.06 5.49 -2.08
C LEU A 60 -41.97 6.25 -2.84
N THR A 61 -42.23 7.52 -3.15
CA THR A 61 -41.27 8.37 -3.86
C THR A 61 -40.03 8.64 -3.00
N GLU A 62 -40.20 8.89 -1.70
CA GLU A 62 -39.08 9.08 -0.78
C GLU A 62 -38.22 7.81 -0.65
N ARG A 63 -38.85 6.62 -0.59
CA ARG A 63 -38.14 5.34 -0.60
C ARG A 63 -37.33 5.13 -1.87
N LEU A 64 -37.91 5.42 -3.03
CA LEU A 64 -37.23 5.31 -4.34
C LEU A 64 -36.03 6.27 -4.45
N ILE A 65 -36.18 7.51 -3.98
CA ILE A 65 -35.07 8.47 -3.88
C ILE A 65 -33.95 7.90 -3.02
N LYS A 66 -34.28 7.44 -1.81
CA LYS A 66 -33.31 6.91 -0.85
C LYS A 66 -32.58 5.67 -1.35
N GLU A 67 -33.28 4.78 -2.06
CA GLU A 67 -32.67 3.61 -2.70
C GLU A 67 -31.73 4.02 -3.84
N LYS A 68 -32.14 4.95 -4.68
CA LYS A 68 -31.31 5.46 -5.78
C LYS A 68 -30.07 6.18 -5.24
N GLU A 69 -30.20 6.96 -4.17
CA GLU A 69 -29.07 7.59 -3.48
C GLU A 69 -28.10 6.55 -2.89
N ARG A 70 -28.62 5.51 -2.23
CA ARG A 70 -27.81 4.39 -1.71
C ARG A 70 -27.08 3.65 -2.83
N ALA A 71 -27.77 3.32 -3.92
CA ALA A 71 -27.17 2.65 -5.08
C ALA A 71 -26.05 3.51 -5.70
N THR A 72 -26.29 4.82 -5.84
CA THR A 72 -25.30 5.78 -6.34
C THR A 72 -24.10 5.88 -5.40
N ALA A 73 -24.34 5.94 -4.08
CA ALA A 73 -23.27 5.96 -3.07
C ALA A 73 -22.43 4.68 -3.07
N VAL A 74 -23.04 3.50 -3.26
CA VAL A 74 -22.33 2.23 -3.40
C VAL A 74 -21.47 2.21 -4.67
N LYS A 75 -22.00 2.67 -5.80
CA LYS A 75 -21.26 2.77 -7.07
C LYS A 75 -20.08 3.73 -6.94
N ARG A 76 -20.28 4.90 -6.32
CA ARG A 76 -19.22 5.88 -6.01
C ARG A 76 -18.12 5.24 -5.17
N ARG A 77 -18.49 4.60 -4.06
CA ARG A 77 -17.52 3.94 -3.18
C ARG A 77 -16.71 2.87 -3.90
N ARG A 78 -17.34 2.06 -4.76
CA ARG A 78 -16.62 1.07 -5.58
C ARG A 78 -15.62 1.74 -6.51
N LEU A 79 -16.00 2.81 -7.20
CA LEU A 79 -15.11 3.58 -8.08
C LEU A 79 -13.92 4.15 -7.30
N THR A 80 -14.16 4.85 -6.19
CA THR A 80 -13.09 5.44 -5.36
C THR A 80 -12.11 4.36 -4.91
N THR A 81 -12.59 3.20 -4.46
CA THR A 81 -11.70 2.11 -4.02
C THR A 81 -10.87 1.48 -5.15
N ARG A 82 -11.31 1.60 -6.41
CA ARG A 82 -10.53 1.17 -7.58
C ARG A 82 -9.47 2.21 -7.93
N ILE A 83 -9.83 3.50 -7.92
CA ILE A 83 -8.88 4.60 -8.12
C ILE A 83 -7.79 4.55 -7.05
N ASP A 84 -8.17 4.40 -5.78
CA ASP A 84 -7.22 4.27 -4.67
C ASP A 84 -6.24 3.10 -4.90
N ALA A 85 -6.71 1.96 -5.43
CA ALA A 85 -5.86 0.82 -5.75
C ALA A 85 -4.89 1.12 -6.90
N LEU A 86 -5.34 1.82 -7.95
CA LEU A 86 -4.49 2.22 -9.08
C LEU A 86 -3.43 3.26 -8.66
N VAL A 87 -3.81 4.22 -7.81
CA VAL A 87 -2.87 5.19 -7.22
C VAL A 87 -1.82 4.46 -6.39
N PHE A 88 -2.24 3.56 -5.50
CA PHE A 88 -1.31 2.74 -4.74
C PHE A 88 -0.36 1.95 -5.66
N TRP A 89 -0.90 1.29 -6.68
CA TRP A 89 -0.14 0.52 -7.65
C TRP A 89 0.94 1.38 -8.33
N ALA A 90 0.58 2.51 -8.92
CA ALA A 90 1.51 3.41 -9.59
C ALA A 90 2.57 3.99 -8.62
N CYS A 91 2.15 4.40 -7.43
CA CYS A 91 3.07 4.92 -6.41
C CYS A 91 4.06 3.86 -5.93
N SER A 92 3.58 2.64 -5.70
CA SER A 92 4.41 1.52 -5.26
C SER A 92 5.45 1.14 -6.31
N ALA A 93 5.07 1.08 -7.59
CA ALA A 93 6.00 0.84 -8.69
C ALA A 93 7.10 1.91 -8.74
N ARG A 94 6.72 3.20 -8.65
CA ARG A 94 7.68 4.30 -8.64
C ARG A 94 8.66 4.22 -7.46
N ILE A 95 8.15 3.90 -6.27
CA ILE A 95 8.96 3.78 -5.04
C ILE A 95 9.92 2.60 -5.14
N MET A 96 9.44 1.42 -5.55
CA MET A 96 10.28 0.23 -5.66
C MET A 96 11.37 0.44 -6.71
N TRP A 97 11.07 1.06 -7.85
CA TRP A 97 12.09 1.38 -8.84
C TRP A 97 13.16 2.34 -8.27
N CYS A 98 12.71 3.33 -7.48
CA CYS A 98 13.61 4.22 -6.77
C CYS A 98 14.46 3.51 -5.72
N PHE A 99 13.92 2.51 -5.02
CA PHE A 99 14.66 1.75 -4.03
C PHE A 99 15.89 1.06 -4.65
N PHE A 100 15.75 0.48 -5.84
CA PHE A 100 16.87 -0.16 -6.54
C PHE A 100 17.86 0.87 -7.12
N TYR A 101 17.39 1.84 -7.91
CA TYR A 101 18.30 2.68 -8.72
C TYR A 101 18.55 4.09 -8.19
N ALA A 102 17.70 4.60 -7.30
CA ALA A 102 17.82 5.96 -6.77
C ALA A 102 17.34 6.07 -5.31
N PRO A 103 17.93 5.29 -4.36
CA PRO A 103 17.44 5.21 -2.99
C PRO A 103 17.55 6.54 -2.24
N HIS A 104 18.49 7.40 -2.61
CA HIS A 104 18.66 8.76 -2.08
C HIS A 104 17.43 9.67 -2.27
N ARG A 105 16.48 9.31 -3.14
CA ARG A 105 15.23 10.07 -3.33
C ARG A 105 14.14 9.70 -2.33
N LEU A 106 14.32 8.60 -1.60
CA LEU A 106 13.40 8.12 -0.57
C LEU A 106 13.91 8.52 0.82
N PRO A 107 13.01 8.63 1.83
CA PRO A 107 13.44 8.80 3.21
C PRO A 107 14.29 7.62 3.69
N GLY A 108 15.43 7.87 4.35
CA GLY A 108 16.37 6.82 4.75
C GLY A 108 15.75 5.74 5.64
N ALA A 109 14.91 6.12 6.60
CA ALA A 109 14.16 5.17 7.45
C ALA A 109 13.24 4.24 6.64
N TYR A 110 12.72 4.73 5.50
CA TYR A 110 11.87 3.95 4.63
C TYR A 110 12.67 2.96 3.78
N VAL A 111 13.83 3.38 3.25
CA VAL A 111 14.77 2.47 2.57
C VAL A 111 15.21 1.35 3.51
N HIS A 112 15.59 1.70 4.74
CA HIS A 112 15.98 0.71 5.76
C HIS A 112 14.85 -0.29 6.06
N TRP A 113 13.62 0.19 6.18
CA TRP A 113 12.45 -0.66 6.40
C TRP A 113 12.22 -1.62 5.23
N ILE A 114 12.32 -1.15 3.98
CA ILE A 114 12.21 -2.01 2.79
C ILE A 114 13.34 -3.04 2.76
N SER A 115 14.59 -2.63 2.99
CA SER A 115 15.76 -3.53 3.00
C SER A 115 15.59 -4.67 4.02
N LYS A 116 15.15 -4.34 5.25
CA LYS A 116 14.88 -5.34 6.28
C LYS A 116 13.80 -6.35 5.89
N LEU A 117 12.72 -5.87 5.27
CA LEU A 117 11.60 -6.73 4.87
C LEU A 117 11.92 -7.57 3.63
N ALA A 118 12.68 -7.01 2.69
CA ALA A 118 13.03 -7.67 1.45
C ALA A 118 14.05 -8.80 1.65
N ASN A 119 14.86 -8.75 2.70
CA ASN A 119 15.95 -9.72 2.96
C ASN A 119 16.83 -9.93 1.71
N VAL A 120 17.48 -8.85 1.27
CA VAL A 120 18.39 -8.82 0.11
C VAL A 120 19.73 -8.26 0.56
N ASP A 121 20.82 -8.89 0.11
CA ASP A 121 22.18 -8.43 0.38
C ASP A 121 22.45 -7.08 -0.32
N GLN A 122 23.10 -6.15 0.38
CA GLN A 122 23.40 -4.82 -0.17
C GLN A 122 24.29 -4.89 -1.41
N ARG A 123 25.21 -5.86 -1.49
CA ARG A 123 26.10 -6.04 -2.63
C ARG A 123 25.36 -6.33 -3.92
N LEU A 124 24.26 -7.09 -3.84
CA LEU A 124 23.40 -7.33 -4.99
C LEU A 124 22.68 -6.05 -5.42
N LEU A 125 22.21 -5.25 -4.47
CA LEU A 125 21.59 -3.95 -4.77
C LEU A 125 22.60 -2.98 -5.40
N ASP A 126 23.85 -2.98 -4.93
CA ASP A 126 24.91 -2.14 -5.47
C ASP A 126 25.32 -2.59 -6.87
N ALA A 127 25.42 -3.89 -7.12
CA ALA A 127 25.63 -4.42 -8.47
C ALA A 127 24.51 -3.99 -9.44
N LEU A 128 23.24 -4.10 -9.03
CA LEU A 128 22.12 -3.61 -9.85
C LEU A 128 22.21 -2.11 -10.12
N LYS A 129 22.67 -1.30 -9.15
CA LYS A 129 22.90 0.14 -9.38
C LYS A 129 23.99 0.38 -10.42
N LEU A 130 25.11 -0.34 -10.36
CA LEU A 130 26.19 -0.23 -11.35
C LEU A 130 25.71 -0.62 -12.75
N LEU A 131 24.88 -1.65 -12.85
CA LEU A 131 24.23 -2.03 -14.11
C LEU A 131 23.30 -0.91 -14.61
N GLY A 132 22.56 -0.28 -13.69
CA GLY A 132 21.67 0.84 -14.00
C GLY A 132 22.37 2.14 -14.38
N THR A 133 23.57 2.41 -13.85
CA THR A 133 24.40 3.56 -14.26
C THR A 133 25.23 3.28 -15.52
N GLY A 134 25.36 2.00 -15.89
CA GLY A 134 26.17 1.55 -17.02
C GLY A 134 27.67 1.42 -16.70
N GLU A 135 28.05 1.52 -15.42
CA GLU A 135 29.40 1.23 -14.91
C GLU A 135 29.71 -0.28 -14.91
N TRP A 136 28.66 -1.10 -14.86
CA TRP A 136 28.73 -2.52 -15.15
C TRP A 136 27.89 -2.85 -16.37
N SER A 137 28.41 -3.71 -17.24
CA SER A 137 27.67 -4.33 -18.33
C SER A 137 28.14 -5.76 -18.53
N TYR A 138 27.23 -6.67 -18.84
CA TYR A 138 27.56 -8.05 -19.20
C TYR A 138 28.42 -8.16 -20.47
N LEU A 139 28.40 -7.15 -21.33
CA LEU A 139 29.19 -7.11 -22.55
C LEU A 139 30.62 -6.61 -22.31
N ARG A 140 30.80 -5.70 -21.35
CA ARG A 140 32.06 -4.99 -21.11
C ARG A 140 32.76 -5.38 -19.81
N GLY A 141 32.05 -6.06 -18.91
CA GLY A 141 32.49 -6.32 -17.54
C GLY A 141 32.36 -5.08 -16.64
N THR A 142 33.01 -5.14 -15.48
CA THR A 142 33.19 -4.01 -14.57
C THR A 142 34.48 -4.22 -13.78
N ASP A 143 35.13 -3.14 -13.36
CA ASP A 143 36.34 -3.20 -12.54
C ASP A 143 36.05 -3.55 -11.07
N GLN A 144 34.76 -3.61 -10.68
CA GLN A 144 34.33 -3.83 -9.30
C GLN A 144 34.05 -5.31 -9.00
N ASN A 145 34.77 -5.88 -8.03
CA ASN A 145 34.66 -7.29 -7.60
C ASN A 145 33.61 -7.52 -6.49
N ILE A 146 32.44 -6.91 -6.60
CA ILE A 146 31.41 -6.97 -5.54
C ILE A 146 30.71 -8.34 -5.53
N LEU A 147 30.33 -8.84 -6.70
CA LEU A 147 29.55 -10.08 -6.85
C LEU A 147 30.37 -11.35 -6.60
N THR A 148 31.68 -11.32 -6.86
CA THR A 148 32.59 -12.45 -6.56
C THR A 148 32.74 -12.65 -5.05
N SER A 149 32.84 -11.56 -4.27
CA SER A 149 32.83 -11.63 -2.81
C SER A 149 31.49 -12.17 -2.28
N TYR A 150 30.39 -11.78 -2.91
CA TYR A 150 29.05 -12.23 -2.54
C TYR A 150 28.84 -13.72 -2.81
N ALA A 151 29.30 -14.21 -3.96
CA ALA A 151 29.25 -15.64 -4.28
C ALA A 151 30.03 -16.48 -3.25
N SER A 152 31.23 -16.04 -2.87
CA SER A 152 32.06 -16.73 -1.87
C SER A 152 31.37 -16.81 -0.50
N ASP A 153 30.71 -15.75 -0.05
CA ASP A 153 30.00 -15.73 1.25
C ASP A 153 28.79 -16.67 1.28
N LEU A 154 28.18 -16.93 0.11
CA LEU A 154 27.10 -17.91 -0.04
C LEU A 154 27.62 -19.36 -0.15
N GLY A 155 28.95 -19.56 -0.11
CA GLY A 155 29.57 -20.87 -0.33
C GLY A 155 29.58 -21.31 -1.81
N LEU A 156 29.39 -20.37 -2.75
CA LEU A 156 29.40 -20.62 -4.19
C LEU A 156 30.79 -20.29 -4.78
N PRO A 157 31.17 -20.89 -5.93
CA PRO A 157 32.41 -20.53 -6.61
C PRO A 157 32.42 -19.04 -7.00
N ALA A 158 33.52 -18.34 -6.73
CA ALA A 158 33.66 -16.91 -7.05
C ALA A 158 33.42 -16.58 -8.53
N SER A 159 33.71 -17.53 -9.44
CA SER A 159 33.47 -17.41 -10.88
C SER A 159 31.99 -17.20 -11.25
N TRP A 160 31.05 -17.57 -10.37
CA TRP A 160 29.61 -17.36 -10.58
C TRP A 160 29.21 -15.88 -10.45
N GLY A 161 30.04 -15.09 -9.79
CA GLY A 161 29.87 -13.65 -9.64
C GLY A 161 30.83 -12.83 -10.50
N ASP A 162 31.62 -13.45 -11.38
CA ASP A 162 32.62 -12.73 -12.19
C ASP A 162 31.97 -12.00 -13.38
N PRO A 163 31.99 -10.66 -13.40
CA PRO A 163 31.39 -9.85 -14.45
C PRO A 163 31.90 -10.13 -15.87
N HIS A 164 33.12 -10.66 -16.01
CA HIS A 164 33.76 -10.91 -17.31
C HIS A 164 33.46 -12.31 -17.86
N ILE A 165 32.99 -13.22 -17.02
CA ILE A 165 32.70 -14.61 -17.42
C ILE A 165 31.21 -14.78 -17.71
N LEU A 166 30.34 -14.01 -17.06
CA LEU A 166 28.89 -14.16 -17.18
C LEU A 166 28.39 -13.90 -18.63
N PRO A 167 27.61 -14.82 -19.22
CA PRO A 167 27.16 -14.68 -20.60
C PRO A 167 26.10 -13.57 -20.71
N ALA A 168 26.33 -12.59 -21.59
CA ALA A 168 25.39 -11.47 -21.80
C ALA A 168 24.09 -11.87 -22.51
N PHE A 169 24.08 -12.96 -23.28
CA PHE A 169 22.94 -13.42 -24.07
C PHE A 169 22.57 -14.86 -23.73
N GLY A 170 21.37 -15.28 -24.11
CA GLY A 170 20.95 -16.67 -24.04
C GLY A 170 21.49 -17.52 -25.20
N GLY A 171 21.08 -18.80 -25.22
CA GLY A 171 21.41 -19.74 -26.29
C GLY A 171 22.61 -20.66 -26.03
N PRO A 172 23.06 -21.42 -27.05
CA PRO A 172 24.05 -22.50 -26.87
C PRO A 172 25.44 -22.03 -26.40
N THR A 173 25.80 -20.77 -26.69
CA THR A 173 27.06 -20.18 -26.21
C THR A 173 27.02 -19.96 -24.70
N ALA A 174 25.87 -19.52 -24.16
CA ALA A 174 25.67 -19.42 -22.72
C ALA A 174 25.79 -20.79 -22.04
N ASP A 175 25.22 -21.83 -22.65
CA ASP A 175 25.28 -23.20 -22.12
C ASP A 175 26.71 -23.72 -21.96
N ARG A 176 27.58 -23.41 -22.92
CA ARG A 176 29.01 -23.75 -22.84
C ARG A 176 29.70 -23.00 -21.70
N VAL A 177 29.36 -21.73 -21.50
CA VAL A 177 29.90 -20.93 -20.39
C VAL A 177 29.44 -21.54 -19.06
N TRP A 178 28.15 -21.82 -18.90
CA TRP A 178 27.61 -22.43 -17.68
C TRP A 178 28.24 -23.77 -17.35
N SER A 179 28.40 -24.64 -18.36
CA SER A 179 29.10 -25.92 -18.20
C SER A 179 30.56 -25.74 -17.75
N LYS A 180 31.24 -24.69 -18.21
CA LYS A 180 32.64 -24.39 -17.81
C LYS A 180 32.76 -23.91 -16.37
N ILE A 181 31.80 -23.13 -15.88
CA ILE A 181 31.80 -22.62 -14.49
C ILE A 181 31.01 -23.49 -13.50
N GLY A 182 30.45 -24.61 -13.95
CA GLY A 182 29.76 -25.60 -13.12
C GLY A 182 28.37 -25.15 -12.64
N VAL A 183 27.71 -24.22 -13.35
CA VAL A 183 26.32 -23.83 -13.03
C VAL A 183 25.37 -24.78 -13.75
N GLU A 184 24.56 -25.51 -12.99
CA GLU A 184 23.52 -26.40 -13.53
C GLU A 184 22.16 -25.70 -13.64
N GLY A 185 21.24 -26.23 -14.48
CA GLY A 185 19.85 -25.76 -14.53
C GLY A 185 19.60 -24.42 -15.25
N ARG A 186 20.61 -23.81 -15.89
CA ARG A 186 20.51 -22.53 -16.63
C ARG A 186 20.59 -22.65 -18.17
N SER A 187 20.06 -23.73 -18.74
CA SER A 187 20.08 -23.89 -20.20
C SER A 187 19.34 -22.76 -20.93
N GLY A 188 20.01 -22.16 -21.91
CA GLY A 188 19.49 -21.17 -22.85
C GLY A 188 19.41 -19.73 -22.33
N ILE A 189 19.97 -19.41 -21.15
CA ILE A 189 19.79 -18.11 -20.49
C ILE A 189 21.12 -17.47 -20.10
N GLY A 190 21.31 -16.17 -20.38
CA GLY A 190 22.46 -15.36 -19.94
C GLY A 190 22.29 -14.73 -18.54
N GLY A 191 23.14 -13.81 -18.10
CA GLY A 191 22.96 -13.00 -16.88
C GLY A 191 23.27 -13.70 -15.55
N LEU A 192 23.06 -13.02 -14.41
CA LEU A 192 23.43 -13.55 -13.08
C LEU A 192 22.73 -14.88 -12.75
N PRO A 193 23.42 -15.85 -12.12
CA PRO A 193 22.79 -17.08 -11.65
C PRO A 193 21.66 -16.82 -10.64
N CYS A 194 20.65 -17.70 -10.63
CA CYS A 194 19.49 -17.52 -9.75
C CYS A 194 19.87 -17.77 -8.29
N GLU A 195 20.84 -18.62 -8.06
CA GLU A 195 21.44 -18.94 -6.77
C GLU A 195 22.00 -17.67 -6.12
N LEU A 196 22.69 -16.84 -6.90
CA LEU A 196 23.22 -15.56 -6.44
C LEU A 196 22.09 -14.54 -6.20
N VAL A 197 21.08 -14.49 -7.06
CA VAL A 197 19.94 -13.54 -6.90
C VAL A 197 18.99 -13.94 -5.76
N HIS A 198 18.78 -15.23 -5.55
CA HIS A 198 17.99 -15.75 -4.43
C HIS A 198 18.72 -15.53 -3.11
N GLY A 199 20.05 -15.68 -3.10
CA GLY A 199 20.88 -15.54 -1.91
C GLY A 199 20.64 -16.66 -0.90
N ASP A 200 20.76 -16.33 0.39
CA ASP A 200 20.62 -17.27 1.50
C ASP A 200 19.14 -17.57 1.84
N VAL A 201 18.42 -18.17 0.89
CA VAL A 201 17.02 -18.60 1.05
C VAL A 201 16.92 -20.12 1.20
N GLY A 202 18.03 -20.85 1.04
CA GLY A 202 18.10 -22.31 1.27
C GLY A 202 17.36 -23.16 0.23
N VAL A 203 16.99 -22.59 -0.92
CA VAL A 203 16.24 -23.27 -2.01
C VAL A 203 17.05 -23.41 -3.30
N GLY A 204 18.35 -23.09 -3.25
CA GLY A 204 19.25 -23.09 -4.40
C GLY A 204 18.68 -22.26 -5.57
N GLY A 205 18.73 -22.83 -6.78
CA GLY A 205 18.26 -22.20 -8.02
C GLY A 205 16.74 -22.19 -8.23
N SER A 206 15.94 -22.76 -7.31
CA SER A 206 14.48 -22.88 -7.54
C SER A 206 13.76 -21.54 -7.40
N CYS A 207 13.29 -20.98 -8.53
CA CYS A 207 12.56 -19.71 -8.55
C CYS A 207 11.20 -19.79 -7.84
N HIS A 208 10.47 -20.89 -8.02
CA HIS A 208 9.19 -21.11 -7.32
C HIS A 208 9.41 -21.29 -5.82
N GLY A 209 10.46 -22.04 -5.44
CA GLY A 209 10.86 -22.19 -4.03
C GLY A 209 11.22 -20.85 -3.40
N ASN A 210 12.00 -20.02 -4.09
CA ASN A 210 12.38 -18.68 -3.61
C ASN A 210 11.15 -17.80 -3.37
N ALA A 211 10.21 -17.76 -4.31
CA ALA A 211 8.98 -17.01 -4.16
C ALA A 211 8.12 -17.50 -2.96
N ALA A 212 8.06 -18.82 -2.74
CA ALA A 212 7.32 -19.42 -1.64
C ALA A 212 7.96 -19.16 -0.27
N VAL A 213 9.28 -19.36 -0.13
CA VAL A 213 10.00 -19.09 1.13
C VAL A 213 9.95 -17.61 1.47
N ARG A 214 10.14 -16.72 0.49
CA ARG A 214 10.01 -15.27 0.71
C ARG A 214 8.59 -14.86 1.07
N LEU A 215 7.57 -15.51 0.51
CA LEU A 215 6.18 -15.33 0.94
C LEU A 215 6.01 -15.70 2.41
N MET A 216 6.52 -16.86 2.84
CA MET A 216 6.39 -17.33 4.22
C MET A 216 7.14 -16.45 5.22
N HIS A 217 8.40 -16.11 4.93
CA HIS A 217 9.20 -15.21 5.78
C HIS A 217 8.57 -13.82 5.89
N ALA A 218 8.18 -13.21 4.76
CA ALA A 218 7.52 -11.91 4.78
C ALA A 218 6.16 -11.97 5.50
N PHE A 219 5.43 -13.07 5.37
CA PHE A 219 4.17 -13.28 6.08
C PHE A 219 4.36 -13.34 7.60
N ALA A 220 5.34 -14.11 8.07
CA ALA A 220 5.67 -14.20 9.50
C ALA A 220 6.08 -12.83 10.06
N ALA A 221 6.96 -12.10 9.35
CA ALA A 221 7.36 -10.75 9.74
C ALA A 221 6.18 -9.76 9.76
N ALA A 222 5.29 -9.84 8.76
CA ALA A 222 4.11 -8.99 8.67
C ALA A 222 3.11 -9.28 9.80
N VAL A 223 2.87 -10.55 10.12
CA VAL A 223 2.03 -10.97 11.25
C VAL A 223 2.57 -10.41 12.57
N ALA A 224 3.89 -10.54 12.81
CA ALA A 224 4.53 -10.01 14.02
C ALA A 224 4.36 -8.49 14.17
N MET A 225 4.36 -7.74 13.06
CA MET A 225 4.14 -6.29 13.07
C MET A 225 2.66 -5.89 13.18
N TYR A 226 1.76 -6.57 12.46
CA TYR A 226 0.36 -6.15 12.32
C TYR A 226 -0.56 -6.62 13.44
N ILE A 227 -0.27 -7.73 14.10
CA ILE A 227 -1.03 -8.16 15.28
C ILE A 227 -1.00 -7.05 16.35
N PRO A 228 0.16 -6.57 16.84
CA PRO A 228 0.20 -5.50 17.84
C PRO A 228 -0.59 -4.26 17.42
N VAL A 229 -0.45 -3.81 16.17
CA VAL A 229 -1.14 -2.61 15.66
C VAL A 229 -2.67 -2.77 15.64
N HIS A 230 -3.18 -3.97 15.33
CA HIS A 230 -4.61 -4.22 15.33
C HIS A 230 -5.19 -4.38 16.73
N PHE A 231 -4.42 -4.93 17.67
CA PHE A 231 -4.88 -5.19 19.03
C PHE A 231 -4.69 -4.00 19.98
N ALA A 232 -3.65 -3.17 19.79
CA ALA A 232 -3.35 -2.05 20.69
C ALA A 232 -4.51 -1.06 20.88
N PRO A 233 -5.23 -0.60 19.82
CA PRO A 233 -6.38 0.28 20.01
C PRO A 233 -7.52 -0.39 20.79
N ILE A 234 -7.72 -1.70 20.61
CA ILE A 234 -8.77 -2.47 21.30
C ILE A 234 -8.41 -2.60 22.78
N LEU A 235 -7.15 -2.92 23.07
CA LEU A 235 -6.64 -3.09 24.42
C LEU A 235 -6.72 -1.77 25.22
N LEU A 236 -6.31 -0.64 24.62
CA LEU A 236 -6.30 0.66 25.27
C LEU A 236 -7.70 1.25 25.48
N THR A 237 -8.63 1.01 24.55
CA THR A 237 -9.92 1.71 24.58
C THR A 237 -11.06 0.86 25.16
N ARG A 238 -11.05 -0.46 24.92
CA ARG A 238 -12.16 -1.37 25.27
C ARG A 238 -11.68 -2.81 25.52
N PRO A 239 -10.91 -3.08 26.58
CA PRO A 239 -10.33 -4.41 26.84
C PRO A 239 -11.38 -5.51 27.01
N LYS A 240 -12.56 -5.20 27.58
CA LYS A 240 -13.69 -6.16 27.69
C LYS A 240 -14.19 -6.70 26.34
N THR A 241 -13.87 -6.02 25.23
CA THR A 241 -14.22 -6.49 23.87
C THR A 241 -13.41 -7.72 23.48
N LEU A 242 -12.24 -7.94 24.07
CA LEU A 242 -11.39 -9.11 23.83
C LEU A 242 -12.00 -10.42 24.38
N LEU A 243 -12.96 -10.32 25.30
CA LEU A 243 -13.72 -11.47 25.80
C LEU A 243 -14.75 -11.99 24.78
N ARG A 244 -15.00 -11.26 23.69
CA ARG A 244 -15.96 -11.66 22.65
C ARG A 244 -15.20 -12.32 21.49
N PRO A 245 -15.28 -13.65 21.32
CA PRO A 245 -14.46 -14.37 20.35
C PRO A 245 -14.70 -13.92 18.90
N GLN A 246 -15.93 -13.52 18.57
CA GLN A 246 -16.28 -13.01 17.23
C GLN A 246 -15.53 -11.73 16.84
N LEU A 247 -15.29 -10.84 17.80
CA LEU A 247 -14.59 -9.57 17.56
C LEU A 247 -13.08 -9.79 17.44
N VAL A 248 -12.54 -10.69 18.26
CA VAL A 248 -11.14 -11.14 18.16
C VAL A 248 -10.89 -11.83 16.81
N LEU A 249 -11.75 -12.75 16.40
CA LEU A 249 -11.63 -13.44 15.12
C LEU A 249 -11.66 -12.46 13.94
N ARG A 250 -12.55 -11.46 13.96
CA ARG A 250 -12.57 -10.42 12.93
C ARG A 250 -11.28 -9.59 12.91
N ALA A 251 -10.70 -9.30 14.07
CA ALA A 251 -9.43 -8.57 14.16
C ALA A 251 -8.27 -9.42 13.62
N ILE A 252 -8.22 -10.71 13.96
CA ILE A 252 -7.23 -11.68 13.45
C ILE A 252 -7.36 -11.83 11.93
N LEU A 253 -8.56 -12.09 11.40
CA LEU A 253 -8.78 -12.19 9.95
C LEU A 253 -8.39 -10.90 9.23
N GLY A 254 -8.63 -9.75 9.85
CA GLY A 254 -8.16 -8.46 9.35
C GLY A 254 -6.63 -8.37 9.30
N ALA A 255 -5.95 -8.76 10.37
CA ALA A 255 -4.50 -8.78 10.44
C ALA A 255 -3.90 -9.77 9.44
N MET A 256 -4.43 -11.00 9.36
CA MET A 256 -4.01 -12.04 8.41
C MET A 256 -4.16 -11.57 6.96
N ARG A 257 -5.26 -10.88 6.62
CA ARG A 257 -5.46 -10.30 5.28
C ARG A 257 -4.42 -9.24 4.96
N SER A 258 -4.13 -8.33 5.90
CA SER A 258 -3.09 -7.31 5.71
C SER A 258 -1.69 -7.94 5.63
N SER A 259 -1.40 -8.98 6.42
CA SER A 259 -0.15 -9.74 6.32
C SER A 259 0.00 -10.44 4.97
N LEU A 260 -1.08 -11.04 4.47
CA LEU A 260 -1.10 -11.68 3.15
C LEU A 260 -0.89 -10.66 2.02
N PHE A 261 -1.46 -9.46 2.14
CA PHE A 261 -1.21 -8.36 1.21
C PHE A 261 0.29 -8.02 1.14
N LEU A 262 0.94 -7.82 2.29
CA LEU A 262 2.34 -7.45 2.34
C LEU A 262 3.26 -8.59 1.90
N SER A 263 2.98 -9.83 2.32
CA SER A 263 3.79 -10.97 1.90
C SER A 263 3.65 -11.26 0.42
N SER A 264 2.44 -11.14 -0.13
CA SER A 264 2.20 -11.26 -1.57
C SER A 264 2.89 -10.15 -2.35
N PHE A 265 2.99 -8.93 -1.81
CA PHE A 265 3.77 -7.85 -2.43
C PHE A 265 5.23 -8.29 -2.65
N VAL A 266 5.87 -8.83 -1.61
CA VAL A 266 7.26 -9.32 -1.68
C VAL A 266 7.38 -10.52 -2.62
N SER A 267 6.53 -11.52 -2.47
CA SER A 267 6.57 -12.73 -3.30
C SER A 267 6.34 -12.44 -4.78
N LEU A 268 5.35 -11.58 -5.11
CA LEU A 268 5.09 -11.16 -6.49
C LEU A 268 6.28 -10.40 -7.10
N PHE A 269 6.98 -9.58 -6.31
CA PHE A 269 8.19 -8.91 -6.76
C PHE A 269 9.24 -9.93 -7.22
N PHE A 270 9.66 -10.83 -6.34
CA PHE A 270 10.70 -11.82 -6.66
C PHE A 270 10.25 -12.79 -7.74
N TYR A 271 8.99 -13.23 -7.72
CA TYR A 271 8.46 -14.14 -8.72
C TYR A 271 8.47 -13.51 -10.11
N SER A 272 8.08 -12.24 -10.25
CA SER A 272 8.09 -11.55 -11.54
C SER A 272 9.49 -11.20 -12.04
N VAL A 273 10.43 -10.93 -11.13
CA VAL A 273 11.87 -10.87 -11.46
C VAL A 273 12.34 -12.19 -12.06
N CYS A 274 12.12 -13.32 -11.39
CA CYS A 274 12.46 -14.64 -11.93
C CYS A 274 11.70 -14.97 -13.22
N PHE A 275 10.42 -14.57 -13.32
CA PHE A 275 9.58 -14.80 -14.50
C PHE A 275 10.17 -14.16 -15.76
N THR A 276 10.64 -12.92 -15.62
CA THR A 276 11.22 -12.15 -16.72
C THR A 276 12.61 -12.62 -17.08
N ARG A 277 13.53 -12.69 -16.10
CA ARG A 277 14.94 -12.98 -16.36
C ARG A 277 15.27 -14.46 -16.58
N THR A 278 14.42 -15.39 -16.14
CA THR A 278 14.74 -16.83 -16.13
C THR A 278 13.61 -17.68 -16.67
N LEU A 279 12.40 -17.61 -16.11
CA LEU A 279 11.38 -18.63 -16.40
C LEU A 279 10.85 -18.55 -17.83
N VAL A 280 10.46 -17.36 -18.29
CA VAL A 280 9.69 -17.21 -19.54
C VAL A 280 10.31 -16.18 -20.48
N LEU A 281 10.44 -14.91 -20.06
CA LEU A 281 10.62 -13.81 -21.02
C LEU A 281 12.01 -13.79 -21.67
N ALA A 282 13.07 -13.94 -20.89
CA ALA A 282 14.43 -14.04 -21.41
C ALA A 282 14.69 -15.34 -22.19
N ARG A 283 13.97 -16.43 -21.87
CA ARG A 283 14.02 -17.68 -22.67
C ARG A 283 13.35 -17.51 -24.03
N ALA A 284 12.23 -16.78 -24.08
CA ALA A 284 11.53 -16.49 -25.32
C ALA A 284 12.32 -15.53 -26.23
N LEU A 285 13.18 -14.68 -25.64
CA LEU A 285 13.92 -13.63 -26.34
C LEU A 285 15.43 -13.71 -26.01
N PRO A 286 16.12 -14.79 -26.43
CA PRO A 286 17.52 -15.04 -26.06
C PRO A 286 18.51 -14.05 -26.70
N PHE A 287 18.07 -13.30 -27.72
CA PHE A 287 18.85 -12.31 -28.44
C PHE A 287 18.94 -10.95 -27.74
N ILE A 288 18.17 -10.73 -26.67
CA ILE A 288 18.22 -9.50 -25.87
C ILE A 288 19.27 -9.66 -24.78
N SER A 289 20.16 -8.67 -24.65
CA SER A 289 21.22 -8.66 -23.63
C SER A 289 20.64 -8.63 -22.21
N PHE A 290 21.32 -9.29 -21.29
CA PHE A 290 21.03 -9.20 -19.86
C PHE A 290 21.34 -7.83 -19.26
N ASP A 291 22.03 -6.94 -19.99
CA ASP A 291 22.06 -5.51 -19.65
C ASP A 291 20.67 -4.88 -19.63
N TYR A 292 19.76 -5.39 -20.48
CA TYR A 292 18.35 -4.99 -20.47
C TYR A 292 17.54 -5.81 -19.46
N TRP A 293 17.70 -7.15 -19.45
CA TRP A 293 16.89 -8.02 -18.60
C TRP A 293 17.13 -7.81 -17.12
N ASP A 294 18.37 -7.73 -16.64
CA ASP A 294 18.69 -7.46 -15.23
C ASP A 294 18.80 -5.93 -14.97
N GLY A 295 18.65 -5.13 -16.02
CA GLY A 295 18.75 -3.68 -15.97
C GLY A 295 17.47 -2.96 -15.54
N PRO A 296 17.48 -1.61 -15.53
CA PRO A 296 16.40 -0.80 -14.97
C PRO A 296 15.01 -0.95 -15.58
N TYR A 297 14.94 -1.50 -16.79
CA TYR A 297 13.71 -1.58 -17.58
C TYR A 297 13.21 -3.01 -17.81
N GLY A 298 14.01 -4.01 -17.43
CA GLY A 298 13.66 -5.42 -17.57
C GLY A 298 12.94 -5.96 -16.35
N ASP A 299 13.62 -6.83 -15.62
CA ASP A 299 13.12 -7.62 -14.50
C ASP A 299 12.71 -6.76 -13.30
N ILE A 300 13.50 -5.75 -12.94
CA ILE A 300 13.20 -4.85 -11.82
C ILE A 300 11.94 -4.03 -12.12
N LEU A 301 11.79 -3.50 -13.34
CA LEU A 301 10.59 -2.75 -13.71
C LEU A 301 9.34 -3.65 -13.66
N MET A 302 9.42 -4.87 -14.19
CA MET A 302 8.31 -5.83 -14.10
C MET A 302 7.99 -6.18 -12.64
N GLY A 303 9.04 -6.42 -11.83
CA GLY A 303 8.98 -6.54 -10.38
C GLY A 303 8.17 -5.44 -9.73
N CYS A 304 8.55 -4.19 -10.01
CA CYS A 304 7.91 -3.00 -9.47
C CYS A 304 6.44 -2.86 -9.89
N LEU A 305 6.11 -3.21 -11.13
CA LEU A 305 4.73 -3.14 -11.61
C LEU A 305 3.86 -4.26 -11.04
N MET A 306 4.39 -5.48 -10.92
CA MET A 306 3.62 -6.63 -10.46
C MET A 306 3.43 -6.65 -8.95
N CYS A 307 4.42 -6.23 -8.15
CA CYS A 307 4.31 -6.25 -6.70
C CYS A 307 3.14 -5.39 -6.18
N GLY A 308 2.92 -4.23 -6.80
CA GLY A 308 1.80 -3.32 -6.48
C GLY A 308 0.42 -3.94 -6.67
N SER A 309 0.29 -5.00 -7.49
CA SER A 309 -0.98 -5.71 -7.72
C SER A 309 -1.50 -6.47 -6.49
N SER A 310 -0.68 -6.63 -5.45
CA SER A 310 -1.13 -7.23 -4.20
C SER A 310 -2.20 -6.42 -3.48
N ILE A 311 -2.34 -5.11 -3.74
CA ILE A 311 -3.28 -4.22 -3.03
C ILE A 311 -4.75 -4.65 -3.18
N TRP A 312 -5.07 -5.44 -4.21
CA TRP A 312 -6.40 -6.02 -4.40
C TRP A 312 -6.74 -7.06 -3.31
N ILE A 313 -5.74 -7.64 -2.64
CA ILE A 313 -5.90 -8.49 -1.46
C ILE A 313 -6.37 -7.67 -0.26
N GLU A 314 -6.15 -6.36 -0.20
CA GLU A 314 -6.58 -5.54 0.95
C GLU A 314 -8.05 -5.09 0.82
N GLN A 315 -8.71 -4.72 1.92
CA GLN A 315 -10.08 -4.23 1.96
C GLN A 315 -10.17 -2.82 1.38
N GLY A 316 -11.23 -2.52 0.62
CA GLY A 316 -11.39 -1.22 -0.06
C GLY A 316 -11.26 0.01 0.85
N LYS A 317 -11.74 -0.05 2.11
CA LYS A 317 -11.57 1.06 3.07
C LYS A 317 -10.10 1.33 3.43
N ARG A 318 -9.28 0.29 3.54
CA ARG A 318 -7.85 0.39 3.87
C ARG A 318 -7.02 0.80 2.66
N ARG A 319 -7.44 0.43 1.44
CA ARG A 319 -6.74 0.81 0.20
C ARG A 319 -6.57 2.33 0.06
N GLY A 320 -7.61 3.11 0.36
CA GLY A 320 -7.53 4.58 0.35
C GLY A 320 -6.48 5.13 1.32
N GLU A 321 -6.45 4.64 2.56
CA GLU A 321 -5.43 5.06 3.53
C GLU A 321 -4.02 4.62 3.14
N MET A 322 -3.87 3.42 2.57
CA MET A 322 -2.58 2.95 2.07
C MET A 322 -2.10 3.79 0.88
N ALA A 323 -2.99 4.11 -0.07
CA ALA A 323 -2.68 4.98 -1.19
C ALA A 323 -2.23 6.37 -0.72
N LEU A 324 -2.97 6.97 0.21
CA LEU A 324 -2.64 8.30 0.78
C LEU A 324 -1.39 8.29 1.67
N TYR A 325 -1.00 7.12 2.20
CA TYR A 325 0.26 6.95 2.92
C TYR A 325 1.46 6.86 1.97
N VAL A 326 1.32 6.16 0.84
CA VAL A 326 2.42 5.91 -0.10
C VAL A 326 2.60 7.06 -1.10
N LEU A 327 1.52 7.72 -1.51
CA LEU A 327 1.53 8.82 -2.48
C LEU A 327 2.49 9.98 -2.14
N PRO A 328 2.57 10.53 -0.92
CA PRO A 328 3.52 11.61 -0.63
C PRO A 328 4.97 11.18 -0.83
N ARG A 329 5.31 9.91 -0.54
CA ARG A 329 6.65 9.35 -0.76
C ARG A 329 6.96 9.17 -2.25
N ALA A 330 5.98 8.72 -3.03
CA ALA A 330 6.11 8.60 -4.47
C ALA A 330 6.25 9.97 -5.15
N LEU A 331 5.52 10.99 -4.67
CA LEU A 331 5.69 12.37 -5.10
C LEU A 331 7.10 12.87 -4.80
N ARG A 332 7.59 12.70 -3.56
CA ARG A 332 8.98 13.03 -3.20
C ARG A 332 9.99 12.37 -4.13
N ALA A 333 9.82 11.06 -4.39
CA ALA A 333 10.70 10.30 -5.27
C ALA A 333 10.70 10.81 -6.72
N SER A 334 9.57 11.37 -7.16
CA SER A 334 9.37 11.88 -8.52
C SER A 334 9.85 13.32 -8.71
N LEU A 335 10.01 14.09 -7.62
CA LEU A 335 10.52 15.45 -7.70
C LEU A 335 12.00 15.46 -8.14
N PRO A 336 12.45 16.48 -8.91
CA PRO A 336 13.83 16.59 -9.33
C PRO A 336 14.77 16.75 -8.13
N HIS A 337 15.58 15.73 -7.85
CA HIS A 337 16.45 15.70 -6.68
C HIS A 337 17.44 16.88 -6.62
N ARG A 338 17.96 17.30 -7.78
CA ARG A 338 18.83 18.49 -7.90
C ARG A 338 18.13 19.78 -7.46
N TRP A 339 16.83 19.91 -7.74
CA TRP A 339 16.05 21.08 -7.33
C TRP A 339 15.88 21.11 -5.81
N LEU A 340 15.57 19.96 -5.19
CA LEU A 340 15.45 19.85 -3.73
C LEU A 340 16.77 20.22 -3.02
N ARG A 341 17.91 19.67 -3.47
CA ARG A 341 19.21 19.88 -2.80
C ARG A 341 19.81 21.26 -3.04
N ARG A 342 19.43 21.94 -4.12
CA ARG A 342 19.84 23.33 -4.38
C ARG A 342 19.33 24.29 -3.30
N GLY A 343 18.23 23.94 -2.61
CA GLY A 343 17.75 24.67 -1.42
C GLY A 343 17.51 26.17 -1.67
N GLY A 344 17.21 26.56 -2.91
CA GLY A 344 17.06 27.96 -3.29
C GLY A 344 15.71 28.54 -2.85
N ARG A 345 15.55 29.86 -2.98
CA ARG A 345 14.30 30.58 -2.67
C ARG A 345 13.06 29.96 -3.33
N SER A 346 13.20 29.43 -4.54
CA SER A 346 12.12 28.73 -5.25
C SER A 346 11.59 27.51 -4.49
N VAL A 347 12.46 26.69 -3.88
CA VAL A 347 12.06 25.51 -3.11
C VAL A 347 11.28 25.95 -1.87
N THR A 348 11.83 26.90 -1.10
CA THR A 348 11.19 27.40 0.13
C THR A 348 9.84 28.06 -0.16
N LEU A 349 9.74 28.85 -1.22
CA LEU A 349 8.47 29.48 -1.62
C LEU A 349 7.44 28.44 -2.07
N THR A 350 7.86 27.45 -2.86
CA THR A 350 6.96 26.38 -3.34
C THR A 350 6.48 25.52 -2.18
N GLU A 351 7.37 25.16 -1.25
CA GLU A 351 7.03 24.40 -0.06
C GLU A 351 6.10 25.20 0.86
N GLY A 352 6.42 26.47 1.12
CA GLY A 352 5.58 27.35 1.95
C GLY A 352 4.20 27.55 1.35
N ALA A 353 4.11 27.81 0.03
CA ALA A 353 2.83 27.94 -0.66
C ALA A 353 2.03 26.62 -0.62
N ALA A 354 2.68 25.48 -0.88
CA ALA A 354 2.04 24.18 -0.81
C ALA A 354 1.50 23.91 0.60
N LEU A 355 2.28 24.19 1.65
CA LEU A 355 1.86 24.00 3.03
C LEU A 355 0.65 24.87 3.39
N ILE A 356 0.71 26.18 3.07
CA ILE A 356 -0.36 27.14 3.37
C ILE A 356 -1.64 26.75 2.64
N LEU A 357 -1.58 26.51 1.34
CA LEU A 357 -2.74 26.15 0.53
C LEU A 357 -3.35 24.81 0.96
N SER A 358 -2.51 23.83 1.31
CA SER A 358 -2.98 22.52 1.78
C SER A 358 -3.68 22.62 3.12
N MET A 359 -3.13 23.39 4.06
CA MET A 359 -3.74 23.60 5.37
C MET A 359 -5.05 24.38 5.24
N ALA A 360 -5.06 25.46 4.45
CA ALA A 360 -6.27 26.23 4.18
C ALA A 360 -7.37 25.35 3.57
N GLY A 361 -7.05 24.56 2.54
CA GLY A 361 -8.00 23.66 1.89
C GLY A 361 -8.55 22.58 2.84
N LEU A 362 -7.70 22.01 3.69
CA LEU A 362 -8.12 21.03 4.70
C LEU A 362 -9.04 21.63 5.76
N LEU A 363 -8.75 22.84 6.25
CA LEU A 363 -9.61 23.54 7.21
C LEU A 363 -10.95 23.92 6.58
N THR A 364 -10.95 24.47 5.36
CA THR A 364 -12.18 24.76 4.60
C THR A 364 -13.02 23.50 4.40
N ALA A 365 -12.39 22.38 4.03
CA ALA A 365 -13.08 21.10 3.92
C ALA A 365 -13.61 20.62 5.27
N GLY A 366 -12.87 20.78 6.36
CA GLY A 366 -13.29 20.40 7.71
C GLY A 366 -14.52 21.17 8.20
N VAL A 367 -14.60 22.46 7.88
CA VAL A 367 -15.71 23.33 8.30
C VAL A 367 -16.94 23.19 7.40
N HIS A 368 -16.75 23.27 6.08
CA HIS A 368 -17.87 23.35 5.13
C HIS A 368 -18.29 22.01 4.53
N HIS A 369 -17.36 21.06 4.38
CA HIS A 369 -17.60 19.79 3.68
C HIS A 369 -16.94 18.61 4.40
N PRO A 370 -17.25 18.34 5.68
CA PRO A 370 -16.58 17.31 6.48
C PRO A 370 -16.71 15.89 5.88
N ASP A 371 -17.73 15.65 5.06
CA ASP A 371 -17.94 14.39 4.35
C ASP A 371 -16.89 14.10 3.27
N SER A 372 -16.21 15.14 2.75
CA SER A 372 -15.13 15.01 1.77
C SER A 372 -13.83 14.44 2.35
N LEU A 373 -13.60 14.63 3.65
CA LEU A 373 -12.40 14.14 4.34
C LEU A 373 -12.50 12.64 4.59
N ARG A 374 -11.40 11.88 4.57
CA ARG A 374 -11.39 10.42 4.81
C ARG A 374 -10.47 10.04 5.97
N GLY A 375 -10.83 8.96 6.66
CA GLY A 375 -10.04 8.31 7.73
C GLY A 375 -9.33 9.26 8.68
N LEU A 376 -7.99 9.30 8.60
CA LEU A 376 -7.15 10.07 9.51
C LEU A 376 -7.36 11.59 9.41
N SER A 377 -7.52 12.15 8.21
CA SER A 377 -7.72 13.61 8.06
C SER A 377 -9.06 14.05 8.63
N ARG A 378 -10.11 13.26 8.40
CA ARG A 378 -11.42 13.49 9.02
C ARG A 378 -11.33 13.46 10.55
N TRP A 379 -10.62 12.46 11.10
CA TRP A 379 -10.45 12.35 12.54
C TRP A 379 -9.64 13.51 13.12
N ALA A 380 -8.48 13.84 12.52
CA ALA A 380 -7.58 14.88 13.02
C ALA A 380 -8.27 16.26 13.00
N LEU A 381 -8.94 16.62 11.91
CA LEU A 381 -9.66 17.88 11.81
C LEU A 381 -10.88 17.93 12.72
N ALA A 382 -11.62 16.82 12.87
CA ALA A 382 -12.71 16.76 13.84
C ALA A 382 -12.21 16.97 15.27
N PHE A 383 -11.06 16.40 15.63
CA PHE A 383 -10.41 16.61 16.92
C PHE A 383 -9.95 18.06 17.11
N MET A 384 -9.34 18.67 16.09
CA MET A 384 -8.86 20.05 16.13
C MET A 384 -10.01 21.06 16.23
N LEU A 385 -11.07 20.90 15.43
CA LEU A 385 -12.17 21.86 15.34
C LEU A 385 -13.19 21.74 16.48
N ASN A 386 -13.49 20.52 16.91
CA ASN A 386 -14.54 20.25 17.90
C ASN A 386 -13.99 19.79 19.25
N GLY A 387 -12.67 19.79 19.41
CA GLY A 387 -11.97 19.38 20.62
C GLY A 387 -11.89 17.86 20.83
N PRO A 388 -11.23 17.43 21.93
CA PRO A 388 -10.94 16.02 22.23
C PRO A 388 -12.20 15.15 22.43
N TYR A 389 -13.34 15.79 22.67
CA TYR A 389 -14.61 15.13 22.97
C TYR A 389 -15.42 14.75 21.71
N ALA A 390 -15.05 15.24 20.54
CA ALA A 390 -15.79 14.99 19.29
C ALA A 390 -15.53 13.63 18.64
N GLY A 391 -14.53 12.88 19.11
CA GLY A 391 -14.13 11.58 18.57
C GLY A 391 -14.57 10.37 19.41
N PHE A 392 -13.58 9.55 19.79
CA PHE A 392 -13.71 8.25 20.49
C PHE A 392 -14.70 8.24 21.68
N TRP A 393 -14.88 9.40 22.32
CA TRP A 393 -15.67 9.58 23.54
C TRP A 393 -17.16 9.87 23.29
N LYS A 394 -17.55 10.38 22.12
CA LYS A 394 -18.97 10.63 21.79
C LYS A 394 -19.77 9.34 21.77
N ARG A 395 -19.21 8.28 21.17
CA ARG A 395 -19.83 6.95 21.07
C ARG A 395 -19.89 6.17 22.39
N ARG A 396 -19.13 6.58 23.41
CA ARG A 396 -19.18 5.99 24.77
C ARG A 396 -20.38 6.51 25.56
N ARG A 397 -20.86 7.72 25.24
CA ARG A 397 -22.06 8.31 25.86
C ARG A 397 -23.35 7.79 25.23
N GLU A 398 -23.44 7.70 23.90
CA GLU A 398 -24.67 7.22 23.23
C GLU A 398 -25.10 5.80 23.67
N VAL A 399 -24.14 4.92 24.01
CA VAL A 399 -24.44 3.58 24.57
C VAL A 399 -24.89 3.65 26.03
N ASN A 400 -24.51 4.69 26.77
CA ASN A 400 -24.89 4.89 28.18
C ASN A 400 -26.11 5.82 28.36
N THR A 401 -26.57 6.49 27.29
CA THR A 401 -27.75 7.37 27.30
C THR A 401 -28.89 6.83 26.44
N SER A 402 -28.95 5.52 26.22
CA SER A 402 -30.23 4.90 25.86
C SER A 402 -31.13 5.00 27.09
N PRO A 403 -32.30 5.67 27.03
CA PRO A 403 -33.19 5.73 28.16
C PRO A 403 -33.57 4.30 28.53
N SER A 404 -33.44 3.97 29.81
CA SER A 404 -34.01 2.76 30.39
C SER A 404 -35.44 2.64 29.90
N THR A 405 -35.72 1.56 29.17
CA THR A 405 -37.05 1.11 28.79
C THR A 405 -37.98 1.30 29.98
N THR A 406 -38.90 2.25 29.87
CA THR A 406 -40.02 2.40 30.80
C THR A 406 -40.75 1.06 30.84
N PRO A 407 -40.97 0.44 32.01
CA PRO A 407 -41.76 -0.77 32.06
C PRO A 407 -43.18 -0.43 31.62
N LEU A 408 -43.66 -1.13 30.58
CA LEU A 408 -45.06 -1.11 30.17
C LEU A 408 -45.97 -1.40 31.39
N PRO A 409 -47.10 -0.69 31.55
CA PRO A 409 -48.06 -1.01 32.60
C PRO A 409 -48.65 -2.40 32.33
N ARG A 410 -48.56 -3.30 33.30
CA ARG A 410 -49.21 -4.61 33.25
C ARG A 410 -50.73 -4.41 33.28
N THR A 411 -51.39 -4.75 32.20
CA THR A 411 -52.83 -4.99 32.15
C THR A 411 -53.16 -6.18 33.06
N PRO A 412 -54.13 -6.10 33.98
CA PRO A 412 -54.51 -7.24 34.80
C PRO A 412 -55.30 -8.24 33.95
N LEU A 413 -54.74 -9.44 33.81
CA LEU A 413 -55.42 -10.62 33.28
C LEU A 413 -56.54 -11.04 34.24
N SER A 414 -57.76 -11.05 33.72
CA SER A 414 -58.95 -11.65 34.30
C SER A 414 -58.68 -13.09 34.76
N ARG A 415 -58.92 -13.37 36.05
CA ARG A 415 -58.88 -14.72 36.61
C ARG A 415 -60.32 -15.20 36.79
N ALA A 416 -60.72 -16.16 35.96
CA ALA A 416 -62.00 -16.85 36.08
C ALA A 416 -61.80 -18.18 36.84
N MET A 417 -62.56 -18.28 37.94
CA MET A 417 -63.26 -19.43 38.52
C MET A 417 -62.57 -20.49 39.40
N ASP A 418 -63.43 -20.97 40.31
CA ASP A 418 -63.44 -22.14 41.21
C ASP A 418 -62.67 -22.03 42.54
N GLY A 419 -63.24 -22.28 43.73
CA GLY A 419 -64.58 -22.72 44.17
C GLY A 419 -64.49 -23.23 45.63
N GLY A 420 -65.59 -23.14 46.41
CA GLY A 420 -65.78 -23.73 47.76
C GLY A 420 -65.90 -22.69 48.90
N ALA A 421 -67.11 -22.42 49.43
CA ALA A 421 -67.75 -23.03 50.62
C ALA A 421 -66.96 -22.69 51.92
N GLU A 422 -67.47 -21.96 52.94
CA GLU A 422 -68.67 -22.18 53.76
C GLU A 422 -69.14 -20.88 54.48
N SER A 423 -70.31 -21.00 55.09
CA SER A 423 -71.30 -20.09 55.71
C SER A 423 -70.92 -19.33 57.01
N PRO A 424 -71.80 -18.41 57.52
CA PRO A 424 -71.44 -17.21 58.29
C PRO A 424 -71.85 -17.24 59.77
N SER A 425 -71.28 -16.34 60.57
CA SER A 425 -71.75 -15.75 61.85
C SER A 425 -70.49 -15.27 62.59
N THR A 426 -70.31 -14.07 63.12
CA THR A 426 -71.19 -13.05 63.71
C THR A 426 -70.52 -11.69 63.63
#